data_AF-A0A7C5DTY7-F1
#
_entry.id   AF-A0A7C5DTY7-F1
#
_cell.length_a   1.000
_cell.length_b   1.000
_cell.length_c   1.000
_cell.angle_alpha   90.00
_cell.angle_beta   90.00
_cell.angle_gamma   90.00
#
_symmetry.space_group_name_H-M   'P 1'
#
loop_
_entity.id
_entity.type
_entity.pdbx_description
1 polymer ?
#
loop_
_entity_poly.entity_id
_entity_poly.type
_entity_poly.pdbx_seq_one_letter_code
_entity_poly.pdbx_strand_id
1 'polypeptide(L)'
;MKPSVSISRRGPSLNTSTSRHSTGITSRGCWALAVAYDEERVRRFISEILKARARLAELQALPQEEFLQDHHKIGSAKYHFIVAIEAAIDLCHHLISKNRFRAPEDYADTFRVLGEARAFSPDFIPQLIQMAKFRNRLVHLYWEVDDAELYRILRENLSDLDRFLAEVGRFLSLALEQGPSREAE
;
A
#
# COMPACT_ATOMS: atom_id res chain seq x y z
N MET A 1 -11.53 -25.25 -69.06
CA MET A 1 -10.23 -25.30 -69.75
C MET A 1 -9.14 -25.57 -68.72
N LYS A 2 -8.35 -26.62 -69.01
CA LYS A 2 -7.07 -27.10 -68.43
C LYS A 2 -6.03 -25.98 -68.12
N PRO A 3 -4.82 -26.27 -67.55
CA PRO A 3 -4.40 -27.29 -66.56
C PRO A 3 -3.24 -26.87 -65.58
N SER A 4 -2.81 -27.84 -64.75
CA SER A 4 -1.41 -28.25 -64.42
C SER A 4 -0.45 -27.43 -63.53
N VAL A 5 -0.27 -27.94 -62.31
CA VAL A 5 0.95 -28.54 -61.68
C VAL A 5 2.32 -28.34 -62.37
N SER A 6 3.36 -27.93 -61.60
CA SER A 6 4.66 -28.64 -61.51
C SER A 6 5.57 -28.14 -60.38
N ILE A 7 6.04 -29.10 -59.58
CA ILE A 7 7.06 -29.06 -58.52
C ILE A 7 8.47 -29.08 -59.14
N SER A 8 9.50 -28.46 -58.52
CA SER A 8 10.88 -29.01 -58.60
C SER A 8 11.86 -28.48 -57.54
N ARG A 9 12.25 -29.40 -56.64
CA ARG A 9 13.61 -29.75 -56.17
C ARG A 9 14.51 -28.71 -55.48
N ARG A 10 14.80 -28.96 -54.19
CA ARG A 10 16.19 -28.95 -53.66
C ARG A 10 16.41 -30.16 -52.76
N GLY A 11 17.43 -30.95 -53.11
CA GLY A 11 17.99 -32.04 -52.30
C GLY A 11 19.12 -31.55 -51.38
N PRO A 12 19.74 -32.46 -50.61
CA PRO A 12 20.26 -32.18 -49.28
C PRO A 12 21.79 -32.01 -49.23
N SER A 13 22.30 -31.40 -48.16
CA SER A 13 23.60 -31.80 -47.62
C SER A 13 23.60 -31.75 -46.09
N LEU A 14 24.10 -32.85 -45.52
CA LEU A 14 24.37 -33.06 -44.12
C LEU A 14 25.64 -32.31 -43.71
N ASN A 15 25.69 -31.83 -42.47
CA ASN A 15 26.90 -32.02 -41.67
C ASN A 15 26.59 -32.21 -40.18
N THR A 16 27.04 -33.36 -39.70
CA THR A 16 27.45 -33.81 -38.36
C THR A 16 28.21 -32.74 -37.57
N SER A 17 28.30 -32.67 -36.24
CA SER A 17 27.87 -33.51 -35.13
C SER A 17 28.25 -32.82 -33.80
N THR A 18 27.52 -33.15 -32.72
CA THR A 18 27.97 -33.25 -31.32
C THR A 18 28.41 -31.98 -30.57
N SER A 19 27.55 -31.50 -29.66
CA SER A 19 27.87 -31.67 -28.23
C SER A 19 26.58 -31.77 -27.41
N ARG A 20 26.52 -32.84 -26.61
CA ARG A 20 25.51 -33.06 -25.58
C ARG A 20 25.80 -32.08 -24.45
N HIS A 21 24.84 -31.25 -24.07
CA HIS A 21 24.74 -30.79 -22.68
C HIS A 21 23.36 -31.20 -22.18
N SER A 22 23.42 -32.11 -21.22
CA SER A 22 22.32 -32.69 -20.50
C SER A 22 21.70 -31.69 -19.53
N THR A 23 20.38 -31.85 -19.36
CA THR A 23 19.64 -31.69 -18.10
C THR A 23 19.70 -30.32 -17.42
N GLY A 24 18.59 -29.60 -17.61
CA GLY A 24 18.21 -28.47 -16.77
C GLY A 24 16.83 -27.94 -17.13
N ILE A 25 15.83 -28.80 -17.33
CA ILE A 25 14.44 -28.36 -17.25
C ILE A 25 14.19 -28.13 -15.76
N THR A 26 14.54 -26.93 -15.28
CA THR A 26 14.13 -26.50 -13.95
C THR A 26 12.63 -26.27 -13.99
N SER A 27 11.98 -27.11 -13.22
CA SER A 27 10.57 -27.09 -12.90
C SER A 27 10.12 -25.72 -12.42
N ARG A 28 8.97 -25.28 -12.97
CA ARG A 28 7.89 -24.60 -12.24
C ARG A 28 8.32 -23.33 -11.48
N GLY A 29 8.67 -22.29 -12.22
CA GLY A 29 8.55 -20.93 -11.69
C GLY A 29 7.08 -20.53 -11.68
N CYS A 30 6.35 -20.85 -10.61
CA CYS A 30 5.11 -20.16 -10.30
C CYS A 30 5.50 -18.68 -10.17
N TRP A 31 5.18 -17.86 -11.18
CA TRP A 31 5.33 -16.41 -11.08
C TRP A 31 4.29 -15.93 -10.06
N ALA A 32 4.59 -16.10 -8.77
CA ALA A 32 4.05 -15.18 -7.79
C ALA A 32 4.49 -13.81 -8.28
N LEU A 33 3.57 -13.06 -8.89
CA LEU A 33 3.84 -11.73 -9.41
C LEU A 33 4.38 -10.90 -8.25
N ALA A 34 5.69 -10.70 -8.22
CA ALA A 34 6.32 -9.85 -7.25
C ALA A 34 5.75 -8.43 -7.44
N VAL A 35 5.20 -7.86 -6.37
CA VAL A 35 4.68 -6.50 -6.40
C VAL A 35 5.86 -5.55 -6.69
N ALA A 36 5.77 -4.79 -7.77
CA ALA A 36 6.79 -3.82 -8.13
C ALA A 36 6.64 -2.55 -7.27
N TYR A 37 7.74 -2.07 -6.71
CA TYR A 37 7.78 -0.81 -5.97
C TYR A 37 9.20 -0.21 -5.98
N ASP A 38 9.28 1.10 -5.76
CA ASP A 38 10.51 1.80 -5.36
C ASP A 38 10.68 1.73 -3.84
N GLU A 39 11.76 1.11 -3.39
CA GLU A 39 12.02 0.86 -1.97
C GLU A 39 12.20 2.15 -1.16
N GLU A 40 12.86 3.16 -1.73
CA GLU A 40 13.10 4.42 -1.03
C GLU A 40 11.80 5.19 -0.79
N ARG A 41 10.94 5.24 -1.80
CA ARG A 41 9.61 5.85 -1.66
C ARG A 41 8.76 5.12 -0.63
N VAL A 42 8.70 3.78 -0.70
CA VAL A 42 7.93 2.98 0.27
C VAL A 42 8.42 3.24 1.69
N ARG A 43 9.74 3.18 1.92
CA ARG A 43 10.34 3.44 3.24
C ARG A 43 10.00 4.83 3.77
N ARG A 44 10.02 5.84 2.89
CA ARG A 44 9.68 7.21 3.25
C ARG A 44 8.21 7.32 3.70
N PHE A 45 7.27 6.77 2.94
CA PHE A 45 5.86 6.80 3.31
C PHE A 45 5.60 6.06 4.63
N ILE A 46 6.14 4.85 4.79
CA ILE A 46 6.03 4.09 6.05
C ILE A 46 6.61 4.90 7.22
N SER A 47 7.76 5.55 7.03
CA SER A 47 8.37 6.38 8.07
C SER A 47 7.48 7.55 8.49
N GLU A 48 6.86 8.24 7.55
CA GLU A 48 5.94 9.35 7.86
C GLU A 48 4.66 8.87 8.58
N ILE A 49 4.10 7.72 8.18
CA ILE A 49 2.96 7.10 8.87
C ILE A 49 3.35 6.79 10.32
N LEU A 50 4.49 6.12 10.54
CA LEU A 50 4.94 5.72 11.88
C LEU A 50 5.21 6.92 12.80
N LYS A 51 5.87 7.96 12.28
CA LYS A 51 6.12 9.20 13.03
C LYS A 51 4.81 9.89 13.43
N ALA A 52 3.89 10.05 12.48
CA ALA A 52 2.61 10.68 12.76
C ALA A 52 1.78 9.85 13.75
N ARG A 53 1.75 8.53 13.60
CA ARG A 53 1.11 7.59 14.53
C ARG A 53 1.69 7.69 15.94
N ALA A 54 3.00 7.85 16.09
CA ALA A 54 3.63 8.04 17.40
C ALA A 54 3.17 9.34 18.08
N ARG A 55 3.10 10.45 17.33
CA ARG A 55 2.57 11.73 17.84
C ARG A 55 1.09 11.66 18.20
N LEU A 56 0.29 10.99 17.38
CA LEU A 56 -1.11 10.74 17.70
C LEU A 56 -1.25 9.88 18.96
N ALA A 57 -0.38 8.90 19.18
CA ALA A 57 -0.40 8.08 20.40
C ALA A 57 -0.08 8.89 21.67
N GLU A 58 0.85 9.84 21.60
CA GLU A 58 1.12 10.79 22.70
C GLU A 58 -0.16 11.58 23.05
N LEU A 59 -0.88 12.08 22.05
CA LEU A 59 -2.14 12.82 22.24
C LEU A 59 -3.29 11.92 22.71
N GLN A 60 -3.34 10.67 22.24
CA GLN A 60 -4.35 9.68 22.61
C GLN A 60 -4.30 9.34 24.10
N ALA A 61 -3.11 9.41 24.72
CA ALA A 61 -2.90 9.11 26.13
C ALA A 61 -3.47 10.20 27.07
N LEU A 62 -3.77 11.39 26.56
CA LEU A 62 -4.28 12.50 27.36
C LEU A 62 -5.76 12.29 27.71
N PRO A 63 -6.20 12.72 28.91
CA PRO A 63 -7.62 12.80 29.24
C PRO A 63 -8.36 13.71 28.26
N GLN A 64 -9.63 13.38 27.97
CA GLN A 64 -10.44 14.13 27.02
C GLN A 64 -10.52 15.62 27.35
N GLU A 65 -10.73 15.97 28.62
CA GLU A 65 -10.84 17.36 29.04
C GLU A 65 -9.54 18.13 28.80
N GLU A 66 -8.38 17.51 29.07
CA GLU A 66 -7.07 18.13 28.85
C GLU A 66 -6.74 18.31 27.36
N PHE A 67 -7.24 17.42 26.51
CA PHE A 67 -7.11 17.54 25.06
C PHE A 67 -8.01 18.66 24.51
N LEU A 68 -9.28 18.68 24.91
CA LEU A 68 -10.28 19.62 24.40
C LEU A 68 -10.05 21.07 24.86
N GLN A 69 -9.35 21.28 25.97
CA GLN A 69 -9.02 22.63 26.45
C GLN A 69 -7.79 23.25 25.78
N ASP A 70 -7.03 22.49 24.98
CA ASP A 70 -5.80 22.96 24.36
C ASP A 70 -5.87 22.91 22.83
N HIS A 71 -6.09 24.08 22.23
CA HIS A 71 -6.12 24.27 20.77
C HIS A 71 -4.83 23.82 20.04
N HIS A 72 -3.68 23.81 20.70
CA HIS A 72 -2.43 23.33 20.09
C HIS A 72 -2.42 21.81 19.98
N LYS A 73 -2.99 21.10 20.96
CA LYS A 73 -3.14 19.63 20.91
C LYS A 73 -4.14 19.23 19.83
N ILE A 74 -5.25 19.95 19.73
CA ILE A 74 -6.25 19.78 18.68
C ILE A 74 -5.61 19.99 17.30
N GLY A 75 -4.90 21.11 17.11
CA GLY A 75 -4.21 21.42 15.86
C GLY A 75 -3.15 20.36 15.50
N SER A 76 -2.38 19.91 16.49
CA SER A 76 -1.39 18.83 16.33
C SER A 76 -2.05 17.52 15.89
N ALA A 77 -3.16 17.11 16.52
CA ALA A 77 -3.89 15.91 16.14
C ALA A 77 -4.41 16.01 14.69
N LYS A 78 -5.07 17.12 14.33
CA LYS A 78 -5.57 17.34 12.95
C LYS A 78 -4.44 17.21 11.94
N TYR A 79 -3.30 17.87 12.20
CA TYR A 79 -2.13 17.81 11.33
C TYR A 79 -1.58 16.39 11.19
N HIS A 80 -1.36 15.68 12.29
CA HIS A 80 -0.77 14.34 12.23
C HIS A 80 -1.72 13.30 11.60
N PHE A 81 -3.04 13.45 11.75
CA PHE A 81 -3.99 12.63 10.98
C PHE A 81 -3.88 12.88 9.47
N ILE A 82 -3.81 14.16 9.05
CA ILE A 82 -3.63 14.49 7.63
C ILE A 82 -2.35 13.85 7.10
N VAL A 83 -1.22 14.00 7.81
CA VAL A 83 0.08 13.44 7.39
C VAL A 83 0.03 11.92 7.29
N ALA A 84 -0.50 11.22 8.30
CA ALA A 84 -0.55 9.76 8.32
C ALA A 84 -1.41 9.22 7.17
N ILE A 85 -2.59 9.82 6.94
CA ILE A 85 -3.54 9.35 5.93
C ILE A 85 -3.06 9.71 4.51
N GLU A 86 -2.47 10.90 4.31
CA GLU A 86 -1.88 11.28 3.01
C GLU A 86 -0.74 10.33 2.65
N ALA A 87 0.17 10.04 3.58
CA ALA A 87 1.27 9.12 3.34
C ALA A 87 0.78 7.69 3.01
N ALA A 88 -0.32 7.25 3.63
CA ALA A 88 -0.97 5.98 3.29
C ALA A 88 -1.55 5.99 1.87
N ILE A 89 -2.21 7.08 1.46
CA ILE A 89 -2.75 7.25 0.10
C ILE A 89 -1.61 7.30 -0.93
N ASP A 90 -0.54 8.04 -0.66
CA ASP A 90 0.63 8.15 -1.54
C ASP A 90 1.35 6.81 -1.72
N LEU A 91 1.47 6.03 -0.64
CA LEU A 91 1.98 4.66 -0.71
C LEU A 91 1.11 3.82 -1.66
N CYS A 92 -0.21 3.91 -1.53
CA CYS A 92 -1.11 3.17 -2.40
C CYS A 92 -1.02 3.63 -3.86
N HIS A 93 -0.97 4.94 -4.13
CA HIS A 93 -0.77 5.48 -5.47
C HIS A 93 0.52 4.98 -6.12
N HIS A 94 1.61 4.95 -5.34
CA HIS A 94 2.89 4.44 -5.80
C HIS A 94 2.79 2.97 -6.22
N LEU A 95 2.16 2.13 -5.39
CA LEU A 95 1.96 0.71 -5.71
C LEU A 95 1.06 0.51 -6.93
N ILE A 96 -0.05 1.25 -7.03
CA ILE A 96 -0.95 1.21 -8.20
C ILE A 96 -0.18 1.55 -9.48
N SER A 97 0.58 2.65 -9.45
CA SER A 97 1.34 3.13 -10.61
C SER A 97 2.40 2.12 -11.06
N LYS A 98 3.14 1.51 -10.12
CA LYS A 98 4.21 0.55 -10.44
C LYS A 98 3.70 -0.78 -10.95
N ASN A 99 2.48 -1.18 -10.59
CA ASN A 99 1.91 -2.48 -10.95
C ASN A 99 0.85 -2.42 -12.06
N ARG A 100 0.63 -1.22 -12.65
CA ARG A 100 -0.35 -1.00 -13.74
C ARG A 100 -1.77 -1.44 -13.37
N PHE A 101 -2.16 -1.24 -12.11
CA PHE A 101 -3.56 -1.38 -11.71
C PHE A 101 -4.39 -0.24 -12.33
N ARG A 102 -5.72 -0.36 -12.27
CA ARG A 102 -6.60 0.72 -12.73
C ARG A 102 -6.31 2.01 -11.96
N ALA A 103 -6.45 3.15 -12.62
CA ALA A 103 -6.31 4.44 -11.95
C ALA A 103 -7.46 4.63 -10.94
N PRO A 104 -7.19 5.17 -9.74
CA PRO A 104 -8.24 5.55 -8.81
C PRO A 104 -8.98 6.80 -9.28
N GLU A 105 -10.26 6.88 -8.99
CA GLU A 105 -11.11 8.05 -9.29
C GLU A 105 -10.92 9.17 -8.25
N ASP A 106 -10.69 8.79 -7.00
CA ASP A 106 -10.45 9.68 -5.86
C ASP A 106 -9.57 9.00 -4.80
N TYR A 107 -9.27 9.71 -3.71
CA TYR A 107 -8.42 9.19 -2.63
C TYR A 107 -9.00 7.96 -1.91
N ALA A 108 -10.33 7.86 -1.80
CA ALA A 108 -10.95 6.69 -1.19
C ALA A 108 -10.88 5.48 -2.13
N ASP A 109 -10.97 5.72 -3.43
CA ASP A 109 -10.89 4.70 -4.46
C ASP A 109 -9.48 4.09 -4.56
N THR A 110 -8.44 4.81 -4.19
CA THR A 110 -7.07 4.28 -4.06
C THR A 110 -7.01 3.02 -3.18
N PHE A 111 -7.76 2.98 -2.07
CA PHE A 111 -7.85 1.78 -1.22
C PHE A 111 -8.65 0.66 -1.89
N ARG A 112 -9.71 0.98 -2.64
CA ARG A 112 -10.50 -0.03 -3.38
C ARG A 112 -9.67 -0.72 -4.46
N VAL A 113 -8.89 0.05 -5.23
CA VAL A 113 -7.99 -0.48 -6.26
C VAL A 113 -7.01 -1.50 -5.66
N LEU A 114 -6.41 -1.19 -4.52
CA LEU A 114 -5.52 -2.12 -3.83
C LEU A 114 -6.27 -3.30 -3.17
N GLY A 115 -7.51 -3.11 -2.74
CA GLY A 115 -8.40 -4.19 -2.31
C GLY A 115 -8.70 -5.19 -3.43
N GLU A 116 -8.95 -4.72 -4.65
CA GLU A 116 -9.12 -5.55 -5.85
C GLU A 116 -7.85 -6.38 -6.13
N ALA A 117 -6.68 -5.81 -5.88
CA ALA A 117 -5.39 -6.48 -5.94
C ALA A 117 -5.08 -7.38 -4.72
N ARG A 118 -6.04 -7.53 -3.78
CA ARG A 118 -5.92 -8.31 -2.53
C ARG A 118 -4.84 -7.82 -1.56
N ALA A 119 -4.45 -6.54 -1.65
CA ALA A 119 -3.56 -5.94 -0.66
C ALA A 119 -4.24 -5.78 0.70
N PHE A 120 -5.56 -5.58 0.70
CA PHE A 120 -6.36 -5.44 1.91
C PHE A 120 -7.45 -6.51 2.01
N SER A 121 -7.76 -6.87 3.24
CA SER A 121 -8.89 -7.71 3.60
C SER A 121 -10.22 -6.99 3.25
N PRO A 122 -11.22 -7.69 2.70
CA PRO A 122 -12.47 -7.07 2.27
C PRO A 122 -13.22 -6.33 3.39
N ASP A 123 -13.10 -6.80 4.62
CA ASP A 123 -13.73 -6.20 5.80
C ASP A 123 -13.07 -4.91 6.28
N PHE A 124 -11.86 -4.58 5.77
CA PHE A 124 -11.12 -3.37 6.15
C PHE A 124 -11.25 -2.22 5.15
N ILE A 125 -11.59 -2.53 3.90
CA ILE A 125 -11.78 -1.53 2.85
C ILE A 125 -12.76 -0.41 3.25
N PRO A 126 -13.92 -0.69 3.88
CA PRO A 126 -14.83 0.36 4.33
C PRO A 126 -14.19 1.36 5.29
N GLN A 127 -13.34 0.91 6.20
CA GLN A 127 -12.65 1.71 7.22
C GLN A 127 -11.59 2.59 6.56
N LEU A 128 -10.80 2.03 5.64
CA LEU A 128 -9.83 2.79 4.85
C LEU A 128 -10.50 3.91 4.03
N ILE A 129 -11.68 3.64 3.46
CA ILE A 129 -12.51 4.65 2.79
C ILE A 129 -12.92 5.76 3.77
N GLN A 130 -13.31 5.43 5.00
CA GLN A 130 -13.63 6.44 6.01
C GLN A 130 -12.40 7.24 6.43
N MET A 131 -11.21 6.64 6.50
CA MET A 131 -9.96 7.37 6.76
C MET A 131 -9.70 8.44 5.69
N ALA A 132 -9.80 8.09 4.39
CA ALA A 132 -9.66 9.08 3.30
C ALA A 132 -10.69 10.21 3.42
N LYS A 133 -11.95 9.88 3.71
CA LYS A 133 -13.02 10.87 3.90
C LYS A 133 -12.75 11.78 5.09
N PHE A 134 -12.25 11.23 6.19
CA PHE A 134 -11.89 11.99 7.38
C PHE A 134 -10.78 12.99 7.06
N ARG A 135 -9.69 12.57 6.39
CA ARG A 135 -8.66 13.48 5.89
C ARG A 135 -9.24 14.58 5.00
N ASN A 136 -10.16 14.23 4.09
CA ASN A 136 -10.80 15.23 3.23
C ASN A 136 -11.61 16.25 4.03
N ARG A 137 -12.28 15.83 5.11
CA ARG A 137 -12.98 16.74 6.02
C ARG A 137 -11.99 17.66 6.76
N LEU A 138 -10.88 17.12 7.25
CA LEU A 138 -9.85 17.90 7.93
C LEU A 138 -9.23 19.00 7.04
N VAL A 139 -9.16 18.80 5.72
CA VAL A 139 -8.53 19.73 4.79
C VAL A 139 -9.54 20.67 4.12
N HIS A 140 -10.67 20.14 3.63
CA HIS A 140 -11.59 20.88 2.77
C HIS A 140 -12.86 21.37 3.48
N LEU A 141 -13.23 20.75 4.60
CA LEU A 141 -14.43 21.06 5.39
C LEU A 141 -14.04 21.32 6.85
N TYR A 142 -12.92 22.01 7.06
CA TYR A 142 -12.29 22.13 8.39
C TYR A 142 -13.21 22.81 9.43
N TRP A 143 -14.20 23.58 8.99
CA TRP A 143 -15.23 24.20 9.85
C TRP A 143 -16.30 23.20 10.33
N GLU A 144 -16.37 22.00 9.75
CA GLU A 144 -17.32 20.94 10.12
C GLU A 144 -16.71 19.87 11.05
N VAL A 145 -15.44 20.02 11.41
CA VAL A 145 -14.73 19.06 12.26
C VAL A 145 -14.98 19.41 13.72
N ASP A 146 -15.85 18.64 14.36
CA ASP A 146 -16.07 18.68 15.80
C ASP A 146 -14.84 18.11 16.56
N ASP A 147 -14.37 18.83 17.58
CA ASP A 147 -13.15 18.46 18.30
C ASP A 147 -13.38 17.25 19.23
N ALA A 148 -14.61 17.02 19.71
CA ALA A 148 -14.94 15.82 20.48
C ALA A 148 -14.98 14.58 19.56
N GLU A 149 -15.49 14.73 18.34
CA GLU A 149 -15.43 13.70 17.30
C GLU A 149 -13.98 13.39 16.90
N LEU A 150 -13.12 14.41 16.74
CA LEU A 150 -11.69 14.22 16.52
C LEU A 150 -11.05 13.38 17.64
N TYR A 151 -11.34 13.71 18.90
CA TYR A 151 -10.84 12.95 20.04
C TYR A 151 -11.37 11.51 20.05
N ARG A 152 -12.64 11.30 19.70
CA ARG A 152 -13.23 9.95 19.57
C ARG A 152 -12.50 9.13 18.51
N ILE A 153 -12.28 9.68 17.32
CA ILE A 153 -11.51 9.02 16.24
C ILE A 153 -10.08 8.73 16.70
N LEU A 154 -9.44 9.66 17.41
CA LEU A 154 -8.12 9.45 18.02
C LEU A 154 -8.09 8.25 18.98
N ARG A 155 -9.13 8.07 19.79
CA ARG A 155 -9.23 6.97 20.74
C ARG A 155 -9.57 5.63 20.09
N GLU A 156 -10.48 5.64 19.11
CA GLU A 156 -11.10 4.42 18.58
C GLU A 156 -10.42 3.88 17.31
N ASN A 157 -9.85 4.75 16.48
CA ASN A 157 -9.42 4.40 15.11
C ASN A 157 -7.91 4.51 14.89
N LEU A 158 -7.11 4.89 15.89
CA LEU A 158 -5.66 5.02 15.70
C LEU A 158 -4.99 3.70 15.27
N SER A 159 -5.53 2.56 15.71
CA SER A 159 -5.07 1.22 15.34
C SER A 159 -5.29 0.86 13.87
N ASP A 160 -6.16 1.59 13.14
CA ASP A 160 -6.36 1.37 11.71
C ASP A 160 -5.07 1.67 10.92
N LEU A 161 -4.23 2.60 11.37
CA LEU A 161 -2.91 2.85 10.79
C LEU A 161 -1.97 1.64 10.95
N ASP A 162 -2.00 1.00 12.12
CA ASP A 162 -1.19 -0.18 12.40
C ASP A 162 -1.64 -1.37 11.54
N ARG A 163 -2.96 -1.57 11.41
CA ARG A 163 -3.55 -2.59 10.51
C ARG A 163 -3.20 -2.33 9.06
N PHE A 164 -3.29 -1.08 8.60
CA PHE A 164 -2.89 -0.69 7.24
C PHE A 164 -1.44 -1.09 6.94
N LEU A 165 -0.50 -0.72 7.82
CA LEU A 165 0.91 -1.06 7.65
C LEU A 165 1.13 -2.57 7.61
N ALA A 166 0.48 -3.33 8.51
CA ALA A 166 0.59 -4.79 8.54
C ALA A 166 0.07 -5.44 7.24
N GLU A 167 -1.06 -4.97 6.71
CA GLU A 167 -1.64 -5.51 5.48
C GLU A 167 -0.81 -5.16 4.24
N VAL A 168 -0.32 -3.93 4.13
CA VAL A 168 0.62 -3.55 3.06
C VAL A 168 1.94 -4.29 3.17
N GLY A 169 2.49 -4.45 4.38
CA GLY A 169 3.72 -5.21 4.62
C GLY A 169 3.59 -6.64 4.10
N ARG A 170 2.48 -7.32 4.42
CA ARG A 170 2.17 -8.65 3.90
C ARG A 170 2.04 -8.67 2.37
N PHE A 171 1.37 -7.67 1.79
CA PHE A 171 1.22 -7.55 0.34
C PHE A 171 2.57 -7.39 -0.37
N LEU A 172 3.48 -6.62 0.20
CA LEU A 172 4.85 -6.45 -0.31
C LEU A 172 5.78 -7.61 0.05
N SER A 173 5.30 -8.61 0.80
CA SER A 173 6.12 -9.68 1.39
C SER A 173 7.27 -9.14 2.26
N LEU A 174 7.10 -7.95 2.83
CA LEU A 174 8.02 -7.36 3.78
C LEU A 174 7.72 -7.89 5.17
N ALA A 175 8.72 -8.48 5.81
CA ALA A 175 8.70 -8.59 7.27
C ALA A 175 8.90 -7.17 7.82
N LEU A 176 7.81 -6.50 8.18
CA LEU A 176 7.89 -5.27 8.95
C LEU A 176 8.31 -5.66 10.36
N GLU A 177 9.62 -5.76 10.59
CA GLU A 177 10.17 -5.95 11.92
C GLU A 177 9.66 -4.83 12.83
N GLN A 178 8.94 -5.20 13.89
CA GLN A 178 8.79 -4.29 15.01
C GLN A 178 10.19 -4.10 15.57
N GLY A 179 10.66 -2.84 15.55
CA GLY A 179 11.97 -2.49 16.10
C GLY A 179 12.12 -3.07 17.51
N PRO A 180 13.33 -3.46 17.92
CA PRO A 180 13.54 -4.18 19.16
C PRO A 180 12.94 -3.38 20.31
N SER A 181 12.07 -4.04 21.08
CA SER A 181 11.77 -3.69 22.46
C SER A 181 13.11 -3.35 23.11
N ARG A 182 13.34 -2.07 23.44
CA ARG A 182 14.40 -1.70 24.37
C ARG A 182 13.97 -2.25 25.72
N GLU A 183 14.25 -3.53 25.95
CA GLU A 183 14.40 -4.07 27.28
C GLU A 183 15.60 -3.39 27.91
N ALA A 184 15.33 -2.72 29.02
CA ALA A 184 16.19 -2.50 30.18
C ALA A 184 17.69 -2.25 29.93
N GLU A 185 18.09 -0.99 30.12
CA GLU A 185 19.16 -0.66 31.07
C GLU A 185 18.91 0.71 31.70
#